data_AF-A0A026W735-F1
#
_entry.id   AF-A0A026W735-F1
#
_cell.length_a   1.000
_cell.length_b   1.000
_cell.length_c   1.000
_cell.angle_alpha   90.00
_cell.angle_beta   90.00
_cell.angle_gamma   90.00
#
_symmetry.space_group_name_H-M   'P 1'
#
loop_
_entity.id
_entity.type
_entity.pdbx_description
1 polymer ?
#
loop_
_entity_poly.entity_id
_entity_poly.type
_entity_poly.pdbx_seq_one_letter_code
_entity_poly.pdbx_strand_id
1 'polypeptide(L)' 'IYGEDALKLRQCQNWFTKFRSGDFNVKDAPRSGRPIEIDDDKIKALIDSNRRLTTREIAEKMRIGKIL' A
#
# COMPACT_ATOMS: atom_id res chain seq x y z
N ILE A 1 4.30 -33.47 0.04
CA ILE A 1 5.11 -32.85 1.13
C ILE A 1 5.65 -31.54 0.57
N TYR A 2 5.51 -30.42 1.30
CA TYR A 2 5.82 -29.07 0.78
C TYR A 2 7.30 -28.79 0.49
N GLY A 3 8.25 -29.62 0.97
CA GLY A 3 9.65 -29.58 0.54
C GLY A 3 10.31 -28.21 0.67
N GLU A 4 10.93 -27.74 -0.41
CA GLU A 4 11.61 -26.44 -0.50
C GLU A 4 10.66 -25.24 -0.47
N ASP A 5 9.38 -25.44 -0.78
CA ASP A 5 8.34 -24.40 -0.73
C ASP A 5 7.83 -24.17 0.72
N ALA A 6 8.33 -24.93 1.69
CA ALA A 6 7.99 -24.74 3.09
C ALA A 6 8.60 -23.45 3.67
N LEU A 7 7.96 -22.92 4.72
CA LEU A 7 8.47 -21.74 5.43
C LEU A 7 9.84 -22.01 6.04
N LYS A 8 10.71 -21.00 5.95
CA LYS A 8 12.01 -21.02 6.63
C LYS A 8 11.80 -20.91 8.14
N LEU A 9 12.72 -21.48 8.93
CA LEU A 9 12.65 -21.46 10.41
C LEU A 9 12.40 -20.07 10.99
N ARG A 10 13.06 -19.04 10.44
CA ARG A 10 12.87 -17.63 10.85
C ARG A 10 11.44 -17.14 10.63
N GLN A 11 10.78 -17.55 9.55
CA GLN A 11 9.38 -17.19 9.30
C GLN A 11 8.46 -17.86 10.33
N CYS A 12 8.70 -19.13 10.66
CA CYS A 12 7.95 -19.84 11.69
C CYS A 12 8.10 -19.18 13.07
N GLN A 13 9.31 -18.77 13.45
CA GLN A 13 9.56 -18.06 14.72
C GLN A 13 8.82 -16.72 14.79
N ASN A 14 8.83 -15.93 13.71
CA ASN A 14 8.10 -14.66 13.64
C ASN A 14 6.58 -14.87 13.83
N TRP A 15 6.00 -15.87 13.15
CA TRP A 15 4.59 -16.23 13.31
C TRP A 15 4.27 -16.68 14.74
N PHE A 16 5.13 -17.49 15.35
CA PHE A 16 4.92 -17.97 16.71
C PHE A 16 4.91 -16.83 17.74
N THR A 17 5.82 -15.85 17.59
CA THR A 17 5.83 -14.63 18.41
C THR A 17 4.54 -13.83 18.27
N LYS A 18 4.06 -13.66 17.02
CA LYS A 18 2.81 -12.94 16.72
C LYS A 18 1.59 -13.61 17.35
N PHE A 19 1.50 -14.93 17.24
CA PHE A 19 0.42 -15.70 17.87
C PHE A 19 0.51 -15.68 19.40
N ARG A 20 1.72 -15.71 19.96
CA ARG A 20 1.94 -15.57 21.42
C ARG A 20 1.50 -14.22 21.97
N SER A 21 1.55 -13.15 21.17
CA SER A 21 1.01 -11.84 21.53
C SER A 21 -0.51 -11.71 21.31
N GLY A 22 -1.19 -12.79 20.89
CA GLY A 22 -2.64 -12.79 20.66
C GLY A 22 -3.07 -12.21 19.31
N ASP A 23 -2.13 -11.90 18.40
CA ASP A 23 -2.43 -11.45 17.06
C ASP A 23 -2.50 -12.66 16.11
N PHE A 24 -3.72 -13.08 15.79
CA PHE A 24 -3.99 -14.19 14.89
C PHE A 24 -4.29 -13.74 13.45
N ASN A 25 -4.07 -12.46 13.11
CA ASN A 25 -4.30 -11.98 11.76
C ASN A 25 -3.24 -12.55 10.80
N VAL A 26 -3.69 -13.39 9.88
CA VAL A 26 -2.84 -14.02 8.87
C VAL A 26 -2.61 -13.16 7.63
N LYS A 27 -3.35 -12.06 7.47
CA LYS A 27 -3.19 -11.16 6.32
C LYS A 27 -1.88 -10.37 6.46
N ASP A 28 -1.27 -10.09 5.31
CA ASP A 28 -0.16 -9.13 5.23
C ASP A 28 -0.61 -7.79 5.83
N ALA A 29 0.22 -7.25 6.73
CA ALA A 29 0.07 -5.86 7.15
C ALA A 29 0.31 -4.95 5.94
N PRO A 30 -0.21 -3.70 5.98
CA PRO A 30 0.15 -2.69 4.99
C PRO A 30 1.67 -2.66 4.83
N ARG A 31 2.15 -2.87 3.59
CA ARG A 31 3.58 -2.90 3.34
C ARG A 31 4.13 -1.50 3.56
N SER A 32 5.24 -1.41 4.26
CA SER A 32 6.04 -0.19 4.28
C SER A 32 6.46 0.12 2.85
N GLY A 33 5.97 1.22 2.32
CA GLY A 33 6.29 1.76 1.01
C GLY A 33 6.04 3.26 1.03
N ARG A 34 6.24 3.96 -0.09
CA ARG A 34 5.81 5.36 -0.19
C ARG A 34 4.30 5.40 0.08
N PRO A 35 3.82 6.10 1.13
CA PRO A 35 2.40 6.33 1.30
C PRO A 35 1.91 7.10 0.07
N ILE A 36 1.01 6.48 -0.68
CA ILE A 36 0.23 7.18 -1.70
C ILE A 36 -1.09 7.49 -1.02
N GLU A 37 -1.06 8.34 0.00
CA GLU A 37 -2.29 8.98 0.48
C GLU A 37 -2.65 10.07 -0.53
N ILE A 38 -3.22 9.63 -1.64
CA ILE A 38 -3.88 10.52 -2.58
C ILE A 38 -5.32 10.66 -2.10
N ASP A 39 -5.75 11.90 -1.94
CA ASP A 39 -7.12 12.23 -1.62
C ASP A 39 -7.97 12.18 -2.90
N ASP A 40 -8.70 11.08 -3.07
CA ASP A 40 -9.57 10.84 -4.23
C ASP A 40 -10.63 11.93 -4.40
N ASP A 41 -11.13 12.51 -3.30
CA ASP A 41 -12.16 13.55 -3.35
C ASP A 41 -11.58 14.86 -3.85
N LYS A 42 -10.32 15.18 -3.52
CA LYS A 42 -9.61 16.31 -4.13
C LYS A 42 -9.38 16.10 -5.61
N ILE A 43 -9.07 14.87 -6.07
CA ILE A 43 -8.91 14.59 -7.51
C ILE A 43 -10.24 14.80 -8.23
N LYS A 44 -11.33 14.26 -7.69
CA LYS A 44 -12.67 14.44 -8.26
C LYS A 44 -13.04 15.92 -8.36
N ALA A 45 -12.82 16.70 -7.31
CA ALA A 45 -13.09 18.15 -7.33
C ALA A 45 -12.28 18.90 -8.40
N LEU A 46 -11.01 18.52 -8.64
CA LEU A 46 -10.21 19.09 -9.73
C LEU A 46 -10.77 18.73 -11.11
N ILE A 47 -11.18 17.49 -11.31
CA ILE A 47 -11.77 17.03 -12.58
C ILE A 47 -13.14 17.71 -12.81
N ASP A 48 -13.95 17.84 -11.78
CA ASP A 48 -15.27 18.47 -11.87
C ASP A 48 -15.18 19.97 -12.14
N SER A 49 -14.18 20.65 -11.56
CA SER A 49 -13.93 22.07 -11.85
C SER A 49 -13.34 22.30 -13.25
N ASN A 50 -12.51 21.38 -13.75
CA ASN A 50 -12.00 21.44 -15.12
C ASN A 50 -11.72 20.04 -15.70
N ARG A 51 -12.67 19.53 -16.48
CA ARG A 51 -12.57 18.22 -17.14
C ARG A 51 -11.49 18.11 -18.21
N ARG A 52 -10.85 19.22 -18.59
CA ARG A 52 -9.76 19.24 -19.59
C ARG A 52 -8.37 19.08 -18.97
N LEU A 53 -8.25 18.99 -17.64
CA LEU A 53 -6.96 18.78 -16.99
C LEU A 53 -6.37 17.43 -17.39
N THR A 54 -5.10 17.45 -17.77
CA THR A 54 -4.31 16.25 -18.02
C THR A 54 -3.84 15.62 -16.72
N THR A 55 -3.52 14.32 -16.74
CA THR A 55 -2.97 13.61 -15.58
C THR A 55 -1.71 14.29 -15.02
N ARG A 56 -0.87 14.87 -15.89
CA ARG A 56 0.36 15.57 -15.48
C ARG A 56 0.05 16.85 -14.70
N GLU A 57 -0.92 17.63 -15.16
CA GLU A 57 -1.35 18.86 -14.47
C GLU A 57 -2.03 18.55 -13.15
N ILE A 58 -2.83 17.47 -13.08
CA ILE A 58 -3.43 17.00 -11.82
C ILE A 58 -2.33 16.58 -10.83
N ALA A 59 -1.34 15.80 -11.29
CA ALA A 59 -0.22 15.38 -10.45
C ALA A 59 0.60 16.58 -9.93
N GLU A 60 0.84 17.59 -10.77
CA GLU A 60 1.52 18.83 -10.39
C GLU A 60 0.73 19.62 -9.35
N LYS A 61 -0.59 19.80 -9.56
CA LYS A 61 -1.47 20.47 -8.59
C LYS A 61 -1.55 19.73 -7.26
N MET A 62 -1.49 18.41 -7.30
CA MET A 62 -1.50 17.54 -6.11
C MET A 62 -0.11 17.37 -5.46
N ARG A 63 0.94 17.95 -6.05
CA ARG A 63 2.34 17.75 -5.61
C ARG A 63 2.73 16.27 -5.53
N ILE A 64 2.09 15.43 -6.33
CA ILE A 64 2.42 14.03 -6.50
C ILE A 64 3.59 14.00 -7.50
N GLY A 65 4.82 14.09 -6.99
CA GLY A 65 6.01 13.98 -7.85
C GLY A 65 5.97 12.68 -8.67
N LYS A 66 6.49 12.71 -9.91
CA LYS A 66 6.46 11.61 -10.90
C LYS A 66 6.51 10.23 -10.22
N ILE A 67 5.35 9.60 -10.12
CA ILE A 67 5.21 8.17 -9.88
C ILE A 67 5.20 7.55 -11.27
N LEU A 68 6.40 7.27 -11.79
CA LEU A 68 6.66 6.31 -12.87
C LEU A 68 7.79 5.42 -12.38
#